data_AF-A0A445HCG4-F1
#
_entry.id   AF-A0A445HCG4-F1
#
_cell.length_a   1.000
_cell.length_b   1.000
_cell.length_c   1.000
_cell.angle_alpha   90.00
_cell.angle_beta   90.00
_cell.angle_gamma   90.00
#
_symmetry.space_group_name_H-M   'P 1'
#
loop_
_entity.id
_entity.type
_entity.pdbx_description
1 polymer ?
#
loop_
_entity_poly.entity_id
_entity_poly.type
_entity_poly.pdbx_seq_one_letter_code
_entity_poly.pdbx_strand_id
1 'polypeptide(L)'
;LLLLVVYVASSLAFLSPFTSNLEPADLCSHFGVRLWFPVRDFRFSVVEELEVLSNFMARIPNKIKSIDGSKETPKLAVRNTDLWFVGTPVKSEQAQMVFVDSEGDQIHDVCKADQLKSWKANLKENSTYVMHNFKVVKNDGQFRVCEHEYKLVFIGVTVVREADLHELPFKEFRFVEFGNVGNFVAGLLVDIIGVVDQVLFRHVS
;
A
#
# COMPACT_ATOMS: atom_id res chain seq x y z
N LEU A 1 13.13 -40.95 -10.19
CA LEU A 1 13.48 -39.67 -10.87
C LEU A 1 12.24 -39.21 -11.62
N LEU A 2 11.57 -38.15 -11.15
CA LEU A 2 10.60 -37.43 -11.97
C LEU A 2 11.15 -36.01 -12.10
N LEU A 3 11.54 -35.62 -13.31
CA LEU A 3 11.70 -34.20 -13.65
C LEU A 3 10.30 -33.60 -13.69
N LEU A 4 9.92 -32.84 -12.68
CA LEU A 4 8.80 -31.92 -12.80
C LEU A 4 9.37 -30.61 -13.32
N VAL A 5 9.28 -30.40 -14.63
CA VAL A 5 9.49 -29.07 -15.23
C VAL A 5 8.23 -28.27 -14.90
N VAL A 6 8.27 -27.49 -13.82
CA VAL A 6 7.21 -26.54 -13.51
C VAL A 6 7.40 -25.33 -14.43
N TYR A 7 6.51 -25.20 -15.42
CA TYR A 7 6.40 -23.98 -16.21
C TYR A 7 5.90 -22.86 -15.29
N VAL A 8 6.77 -21.91 -14.97
CA VAL A 8 6.38 -20.64 -14.37
C VAL A 8 5.84 -19.78 -15.51
N ALA A 9 4.53 -19.79 -15.73
CA ALA A 9 3.87 -18.80 -16.58
C ALA A 9 3.76 -17.48 -15.80
N SER A 10 4.89 -16.81 -15.58
CA SER A 10 4.92 -15.40 -15.18
C SER A 10 4.91 -14.56 -16.47
N SER A 11 3.87 -13.74 -16.61
CA SER A 11 3.64 -12.74 -17.65
C SER A 11 4.85 -12.34 -18.51
N LEU A 12 4.83 -12.75 -19.78
CA LEU A 12 5.48 -12.05 -20.89
C LEU A 12 4.51 -12.01 -22.07
N ALA A 13 3.46 -11.21 -21.93
CA ALA A 13 2.65 -10.77 -23.06
C ALA A 13 3.29 -9.48 -23.64
N PHE A 14 4.47 -9.58 -24.25
CA PHE A 14 4.99 -8.54 -25.15
C PHE A 14 5.94 -9.17 -26.16
N LEU A 15 5.42 -9.39 -27.36
CA LEU A 15 6.04 -9.35 -28.69
C LEU A 15 5.43 -10.43 -29.61
N SER A 16 4.60 -9.98 -30.54
CA SER A 16 4.33 -10.66 -31.82
C SER A 16 5.07 -9.89 -32.92
N PRO A 17 5.24 -10.38 -34.17
CA PRO A 17 5.08 -11.74 -34.69
C PRO A 17 6.23 -12.10 -35.66
N PHE A 18 7.34 -12.69 -35.21
CA PHE A 18 8.30 -13.31 -36.14
C PHE A 18 8.99 -14.47 -35.45
N THR A 19 8.59 -15.68 -35.84
CA THR A 19 9.36 -16.94 -35.91
C THR A 19 8.37 -18.10 -35.89
N SER A 20 7.67 -18.27 -36.99
CA SER A 20 7.29 -19.62 -37.39
C SER A 20 8.59 -20.40 -37.62
N ASN A 21 8.75 -21.54 -36.95
CA ASN A 21 9.79 -22.56 -37.12
C ASN A 21 11.03 -22.42 -36.23
N LEU A 22 10.96 -22.83 -34.96
CA LEU A 22 12.09 -23.37 -34.20
C LEU A 22 11.58 -24.36 -33.13
N GLU A 23 12.14 -25.56 -33.14
CA GLU A 23 11.79 -26.69 -32.25
C GLU A 23 12.23 -26.43 -30.78
N PRO A 24 11.52 -26.99 -29.78
CA PRO A 24 11.64 -26.61 -28.37
C PRO A 24 12.88 -27.14 -27.61
N ALA A 25 13.97 -27.50 -28.29
CA ALA A 25 15.15 -28.12 -27.66
C ALA A 25 16.30 -27.15 -27.27
N ASP A 26 16.30 -25.91 -27.77
CA ASP A 26 17.53 -25.09 -27.76
C ASP A 26 17.60 -23.95 -26.71
N LEU A 27 16.64 -23.83 -25.78
CA LEU A 27 16.61 -22.71 -24.81
C LEU A 27 17.07 -23.04 -23.37
N CYS A 28 17.93 -24.04 -23.20
CA CYS A 28 18.38 -24.49 -21.88
C CYS A 28 19.87 -24.18 -21.63
N SER A 29 20.27 -22.91 -21.64
CA SER A 29 21.59 -22.49 -21.14
C SER A 29 21.64 -20.98 -20.88
N HIS A 30 21.29 -20.53 -19.68
CA HIS A 30 22.00 -19.49 -18.92
C HIS A 30 21.28 -19.26 -17.58
N PHE A 31 22.06 -19.16 -16.50
CA PHE A 31 21.65 -18.97 -15.08
C PHE A 31 21.23 -20.23 -14.31
N GLY A 32 22.23 -21.05 -13.98
CA GLY A 32 22.11 -22.07 -12.93
C GLY A 32 22.58 -21.55 -11.57
N VAL A 33 21.67 -21.44 -10.60
CA VAL A 33 22.01 -21.57 -9.17
C VAL A 33 21.32 -22.84 -8.68
N ARG A 34 22.10 -23.88 -8.38
CA ARG A 34 21.61 -25.21 -8.03
C ARG A 34 21.59 -25.36 -6.51
N LEU A 35 20.51 -24.89 -5.87
CA LEU A 35 20.26 -25.12 -4.45
C LEU A 35 19.65 -26.52 -4.25
N TRP A 36 20.29 -27.35 -3.43
CA TRP A 36 19.84 -28.71 -3.12
C TRP A 36 18.92 -28.66 -1.89
N PHE A 37 17.62 -28.88 -2.08
CA PHE A 37 16.69 -29.12 -0.98
C PHE A 37 15.96 -30.46 -1.17
N PRO A 38 15.62 -31.18 -0.09
CA PRO A 38 14.80 -32.39 -0.17
C PRO A 38 13.42 -32.07 -0.76
N VAL A 39 12.97 -32.84 -1.75
CA VAL A 39 11.72 -32.63 -2.53
C VAL A 39 10.45 -32.54 -1.66
N ARG A 40 10.48 -33.08 -0.44
CA ARG A 40 9.34 -33.05 0.49
C ARG A 40 9.12 -31.69 1.16
N ASP A 41 10.19 -30.93 1.40
CA ASP A 41 10.10 -29.64 2.09
C ASP A 41 9.65 -28.51 1.13
N PHE A 42 10.02 -28.62 -0.15
CA PHE A 42 9.69 -27.62 -1.18
C PHE A 42 8.20 -27.62 -1.54
N ARG A 43 7.56 -28.81 -1.61
CA ARG A 43 6.13 -28.92 -1.88
C ARG A 43 5.26 -28.39 -0.74
N PHE A 44 5.72 -28.50 0.49
CA PHE A 44 4.94 -28.06 1.65
C PHE A 44 4.93 -26.53 1.77
N SER A 45 6.11 -25.90 1.67
CA SER A 45 6.25 -24.43 1.77
C SER A 45 5.52 -23.68 0.66
N VAL A 46 5.59 -24.16 -0.59
CA VAL A 46 4.92 -23.50 -1.72
C VAL A 46 3.40 -23.70 -1.66
N VAL A 47 2.91 -24.87 -1.21
CA VAL A 47 1.47 -25.11 -1.07
C VAL A 47 0.88 -24.30 0.09
N GLU A 48 1.56 -24.21 1.24
CA GLU A 48 1.14 -23.33 2.35
C GLU A 48 1.15 -21.85 1.93
N GLU A 49 2.18 -21.38 1.22
CA GLU A 49 2.20 -20.02 0.68
C GLU A 49 1.06 -19.78 -0.31
N LEU A 50 0.75 -20.76 -1.17
CA LEU A 50 -0.36 -20.68 -2.13
C LEU A 50 -1.74 -20.74 -1.44
N GLU A 51 -1.90 -21.50 -0.36
CA GLU A 51 -3.14 -21.53 0.44
C GLU A 51 -3.32 -20.23 1.25
N VAL A 52 -2.24 -19.68 1.80
CA VAL A 52 -2.26 -18.36 2.44
C VAL A 52 -2.59 -17.28 1.40
N LEU A 53 -2.04 -17.37 0.19
CA LEU A 53 -2.37 -16.48 -0.93
C LEU A 53 -3.83 -16.67 -1.39
N SER A 54 -4.33 -17.90 -1.46
CA SER A 54 -5.72 -18.15 -1.86
C SER A 54 -6.69 -17.62 -0.81
N ASN A 55 -6.42 -17.82 0.48
CA ASN A 55 -7.24 -17.29 1.57
C ASN A 55 -7.14 -15.75 1.65
N PHE A 56 -5.95 -15.20 1.42
CA PHE A 56 -5.75 -13.77 1.30
C PHE A 56 -6.57 -13.22 0.14
N MET A 57 -6.54 -13.83 -1.05
CA MET A 57 -7.31 -13.41 -2.22
C MET A 57 -8.82 -13.66 -2.10
N ALA A 58 -9.24 -14.70 -1.36
CA ALA A 58 -10.64 -15.12 -1.27
C ALA A 58 -11.54 -14.14 -0.50
N ARG A 59 -11.01 -13.40 0.48
CA ARG A 59 -11.80 -12.42 1.23
C ARG A 59 -11.98 -11.14 0.40
N ILE A 60 -13.22 -10.78 0.09
CA ILE A 60 -13.52 -9.53 -0.62
C ILE A 60 -13.02 -8.33 0.20
N PRO A 61 -12.23 -7.41 -0.37
CA PRO A 61 -11.82 -6.19 0.31
C PRO A 61 -13.02 -5.37 0.80
N ASN A 62 -12.91 -4.83 1.99
CA ASN A 62 -13.85 -3.87 2.55
C ASN A 62 -13.70 -2.51 1.88
N LYS A 63 -14.80 -1.75 1.84
CA LYS A 63 -14.81 -0.33 1.47
C LYS A 63 -14.40 0.52 2.67
N ILE A 64 -13.67 1.60 2.42
CA ILE A 64 -13.19 2.48 3.48
C ILE A 64 -14.35 3.04 4.29
N LYS A 65 -15.40 3.53 3.63
CA LYS A 65 -16.61 4.05 4.27
C LYS A 65 -17.33 3.07 5.21
N SER A 66 -17.07 1.78 5.08
CA SER A 66 -17.65 0.73 5.93
C SER A 66 -16.82 0.43 7.19
N ILE A 67 -15.78 1.21 7.46
CA ILE A 67 -14.90 1.07 8.63
C ILE A 67 -15.50 1.88 9.77
N ASP A 68 -16.08 1.19 10.74
CA ASP A 68 -16.77 1.78 11.90
C ASP A 68 -16.16 1.32 13.25
N GLY A 69 -15.06 0.58 13.21
CA GLY A 69 -14.41 -0.01 14.38
C GLY A 69 -15.07 -1.29 14.94
N SER A 70 -16.18 -1.75 14.36
CA SER A 70 -16.85 -3.00 14.76
C SER A 70 -16.16 -4.26 14.22
N LYS A 71 -15.50 -4.15 13.06
CA LYS A 71 -14.78 -5.25 12.41
C LYS A 71 -13.43 -5.48 13.09
N GLU A 72 -13.19 -6.71 13.54
CA GLU A 72 -11.93 -7.07 14.23
C GLU A 72 -10.69 -6.82 13.37
N THR A 73 -10.76 -7.03 12.04
CA THR A 73 -9.66 -6.78 11.09
C THR A 73 -10.20 -6.47 9.69
N PRO A 74 -10.15 -5.20 9.22
CA PRO A 74 -10.53 -4.89 7.85
C PRO A 74 -9.46 -5.39 6.88
N LYS A 75 -9.90 -5.88 5.71
CA LYS A 75 -9.04 -6.11 4.54
C LYS A 75 -9.33 -5.01 3.54
N LEU A 76 -8.32 -4.34 3.00
CA LEU A 76 -8.47 -3.21 2.09
C LEU A 76 -7.63 -3.42 0.83
N ALA A 77 -8.12 -2.87 -0.29
CA ALA A 77 -7.40 -2.75 -1.54
C ALA A 77 -7.34 -1.25 -1.86
N VAL A 78 -6.15 -0.66 -1.75
CA VAL A 78 -5.98 0.80 -1.65
C VAL A 78 -4.73 1.29 -2.38
N ARG A 79 -4.76 2.57 -2.79
CA ARG A 79 -3.58 3.33 -3.24
C ARG A 79 -3.11 4.21 -2.09
N ASN A 80 -1.80 4.23 -1.86
CA ASN A 80 -1.17 5.20 -0.96
C ASN A 80 -0.98 6.53 -1.68
N THR A 81 -1.84 7.53 -1.44
CA THR A 81 -1.78 8.80 -2.17
C THR A 81 -0.81 9.81 -1.56
N ASP A 82 -0.54 9.70 -0.27
CA ASP A 82 0.37 10.57 0.44
C ASP A 82 1.15 9.77 1.47
N LEU A 83 2.46 9.99 1.55
CA LEU A 83 3.33 9.38 2.55
C LEU A 83 4.29 10.42 3.11
N TRP A 84 4.24 10.67 4.41
CA TRP A 84 5.17 11.59 5.07
C TRP A 84 5.63 11.05 6.42
N PHE A 85 6.79 11.53 6.86
CA PHE A 85 7.42 11.11 8.10
C PHE A 85 7.31 12.21 9.14
N VAL A 86 6.89 11.85 10.35
CA VAL A 86 6.73 12.77 11.47
C VAL A 86 7.66 12.32 12.61
N GLY A 87 8.52 13.23 13.04
CA GLY A 87 9.33 13.04 14.24
C GLY A 87 8.48 13.08 15.50
N THR A 88 8.73 12.16 16.43
CA THR A 88 8.09 12.14 17.74
C THR A 88 9.01 12.75 18.82
N PRO A 89 8.47 13.20 19.97
CA PRO A 89 9.28 13.69 21.08
C PRO A 89 10.32 12.69 21.59
N VAL A 90 10.13 11.39 21.34
CA VAL A 90 11.02 10.30 21.77
C VAL A 90 12.17 10.07 20.76
N LYS A 91 12.46 11.06 19.90
CA LYS A 91 13.44 10.95 18.79
C LYS A 91 13.18 9.76 17.87
N SER A 92 11.93 9.27 17.82
CA SER A 92 11.52 8.24 16.89
C SER A 92 10.79 8.86 15.71
N GLU A 93 10.69 8.13 14.62
CA GLU A 93 9.96 8.54 13.43
C GLU A 93 8.75 7.63 13.26
N GLN A 94 7.62 8.20 12.87
CA GLN A 94 6.45 7.46 12.41
C GLN A 94 6.10 7.90 10.99
N ALA A 95 5.62 6.97 10.17
CA ALA A 95 5.05 7.31 8.88
C ALA A 95 3.55 7.54 9.03
N GLN A 96 3.06 8.58 8.36
CA GLN A 96 1.63 8.82 8.17
C GLN A 96 1.33 8.69 6.68
N MET A 97 0.17 8.13 6.39
CA MET A 97 -0.25 7.81 5.03
C MET A 97 -1.72 8.13 4.81
N VAL A 98 -2.08 8.44 3.56
CA VAL A 98 -3.48 8.50 3.13
C VAL A 98 -3.74 7.38 2.14
N PHE A 99 -4.72 6.54 2.46
CA PHE A 99 -5.18 5.48 1.59
C PHE A 99 -6.48 5.86 0.90
N VAL A 100 -6.57 5.52 -0.38
CA VAL A 100 -7.76 5.70 -1.23
C VAL A 100 -8.21 4.36 -1.77
N ASP A 101 -9.52 4.07 -1.66
CA ASP A 101 -10.13 2.89 -2.27
C ASP A 101 -10.74 3.19 -3.66
N SER A 102 -11.39 2.19 -4.25
CA SER A 102 -12.00 2.29 -5.58
C SER A 102 -13.11 3.35 -5.70
N GLU A 103 -13.72 3.76 -4.59
CA GLU A 103 -14.81 4.76 -4.56
C GLU A 103 -14.26 6.18 -4.32
N GLY A 104 -12.95 6.34 -4.15
CA GLY A 104 -12.33 7.62 -3.83
C GLY A 104 -12.39 7.98 -2.35
N ASP A 105 -12.93 7.09 -1.51
CA ASP A 105 -12.98 7.32 -0.06
C ASP A 105 -11.56 7.29 0.51
N GLN A 106 -11.26 8.27 1.38
CA GLN A 106 -9.94 8.45 1.99
C GLN A 106 -9.93 8.02 3.44
N ILE A 107 -8.89 7.31 3.87
CA ILE A 107 -8.62 7.03 5.28
C ILE A 107 -7.17 7.30 5.63
N HIS A 108 -6.98 7.92 6.79
CA HIS A 108 -5.65 8.15 7.37
C HIS A 108 -5.14 6.84 7.99
N ASP A 109 -3.88 6.51 7.73
CA ASP A 109 -3.15 5.42 8.38
C ASP A 109 -1.86 5.90 9.04
N VAL A 110 -1.50 5.27 10.17
CA VAL A 110 -0.28 5.55 10.93
C VAL A 110 0.55 4.28 11.11
N CYS A 111 1.79 4.32 10.63
CA CYS A 111 2.81 3.33 10.89
C CYS A 111 3.81 3.85 11.94
N LYS A 112 3.67 3.35 13.18
CA LYS A 112 4.51 3.73 14.32
C LYS A 112 5.93 3.17 14.18
N ALA A 113 6.86 3.75 14.96
CA ALA A 113 8.29 3.44 14.89
C ALA A 113 8.65 1.95 15.08
N ASP A 114 7.85 1.20 15.83
CA ASP A 114 8.03 -0.24 16.05
C ASP A 114 7.80 -1.06 14.76
N GLN A 115 6.79 -0.68 13.98
CA GLN A 115 6.46 -1.33 12.71
C GLN A 115 7.19 -0.70 11.52
N LEU A 116 7.52 0.59 11.61
CA LEU A 116 8.10 1.34 10.51
C LEU A 116 9.43 0.75 10.05
N LYS A 117 10.25 0.23 10.97
CA LYS A 117 11.53 -0.42 10.62
C LYS A 117 11.36 -1.55 9.61
N SER A 118 10.29 -2.32 9.73
CA SER A 118 10.00 -3.46 8.86
C SER A 118 9.40 -3.03 7.52
N TRP A 119 8.58 -1.97 7.52
CA TRP A 119 7.77 -1.60 6.36
C TRP A 119 8.31 -0.41 5.56
N LYS A 120 9.27 0.36 6.08
CA LYS A 120 9.73 1.62 5.47
C LYS A 120 10.19 1.48 4.03
N ALA A 121 10.83 0.37 3.66
CA ALA A 121 11.29 0.13 2.28
C ALA A 121 10.15 -0.29 1.31
N ASN A 122 9.06 -0.83 1.86
CA ASN A 122 7.93 -1.34 1.09
C ASN A 122 6.83 -0.30 0.90
N LEU A 123 6.70 0.65 1.83
CA LEU A 123 5.73 1.74 1.77
C LEU A 123 6.25 2.83 0.83
N LYS A 124 5.52 3.04 -0.27
CA LYS A 124 5.84 4.03 -1.30
C LYS A 124 4.59 4.84 -1.61
N GLU A 125 4.78 6.12 -1.88
CA GLU A 125 3.73 6.98 -2.39
C GLU A 125 3.32 6.52 -3.80
N ASN A 126 2.05 6.75 -4.15
CA ASN A 126 1.38 6.36 -5.39
C ASN A 126 1.38 4.86 -5.72
N SER A 127 1.84 4.01 -4.81
CA SER A 127 1.81 2.55 -4.97
C SER A 127 0.51 1.96 -4.43
N THR A 128 0.12 0.81 -4.98
CA THR A 128 -1.13 0.12 -4.64
C THR A 128 -0.89 -1.15 -3.87
N TYR A 129 -1.79 -1.43 -2.93
CA TYR A 129 -1.61 -2.50 -1.96
C TYR A 129 -2.93 -3.19 -1.63
N VAL A 130 -2.83 -4.48 -1.36
CA VAL A 130 -3.85 -5.19 -0.58
C VAL A 130 -3.29 -5.37 0.83
N MET A 131 -4.02 -4.89 1.81
CA MET A 131 -3.58 -4.88 3.20
C MET A 131 -4.66 -5.41 4.15
N HIS A 132 -4.28 -6.02 5.27
CA HIS A 132 -5.25 -6.41 6.31
C HIS A 132 -4.63 -6.44 7.71
N ASN A 133 -5.48 -6.67 8.71
CA ASN A 133 -5.13 -6.72 10.14
C ASN A 133 -4.61 -5.38 10.66
N PHE A 134 -5.41 -4.34 10.48
CA PHE A 134 -5.17 -3.03 11.09
C PHE A 134 -5.90 -2.89 12.40
N LYS A 135 -5.35 -2.08 13.30
CA LYS A 135 -6.12 -1.53 14.40
C LYS A 135 -6.90 -0.32 13.92
N VAL A 136 -8.22 -0.35 14.06
CA VAL A 136 -9.10 0.79 13.79
C VAL A 136 -9.23 1.64 15.06
N VAL A 137 -8.96 2.93 14.96
CA VAL A 137 -9.02 3.88 16.09
C VAL A 137 -9.79 5.12 15.65
N LYS A 138 -10.47 5.80 16.58
CA LYS A 138 -11.10 7.09 16.28
C LYS A 138 -10.06 8.10 15.78
N ASN A 139 -10.47 8.90 14.80
CA ASN A 139 -9.70 9.99 14.25
C ASN A 139 -10.07 11.29 15.00
N ASP A 140 -9.79 11.33 16.30
CA ASP A 140 -10.10 12.41 17.24
C ASP A 140 -8.87 13.29 17.54
N GLY A 141 -7.89 13.29 16.64
CA GLY A 141 -6.70 14.13 16.77
C GLY A 141 -7.01 15.62 16.64
N GLN A 142 -6.13 16.47 17.18
CA GLN A 142 -6.22 17.93 17.02
C GLN A 142 -6.25 18.36 15.55
N PHE A 143 -5.51 17.63 14.71
CA PHE A 143 -5.52 17.76 13.26
C PHE A 143 -5.88 16.43 12.63
N ARG A 144 -6.82 16.48 11.68
CA ARG A 144 -7.31 15.34 10.91
C ARG A 144 -6.95 15.59 9.45
N VAL A 145 -6.27 14.61 8.87
CA VAL A 145 -5.88 14.65 7.45
C VAL A 145 -7.08 14.32 6.56
N CYS A 146 -7.94 13.40 7.02
CA CYS A 146 -9.13 12.95 6.31
C CYS A 146 -10.38 13.17 7.16
N GLU A 147 -11.53 13.32 6.50
CA GLU A 147 -12.83 13.49 7.16
C GLU A 147 -13.34 12.22 7.84
N HIS A 148 -12.83 11.06 7.43
CA HIS A 148 -13.24 9.77 7.97
C HIS A 148 -13.13 9.74 9.50
N GLU A 149 -14.18 9.25 10.17
CA GLU A 149 -14.31 9.24 11.64
C GLU A 149 -13.25 8.36 12.33
N TYR A 150 -12.70 7.42 11.58
CA TYR A 150 -11.69 6.47 12.03
C TYR A 150 -10.41 6.59 11.21
N LYS A 151 -9.30 6.18 11.81
CA LYS A 151 -7.98 6.01 11.20
C LYS A 151 -7.46 4.61 11.47
N LEU A 152 -6.54 4.18 10.62
CA LEU A 152 -5.88 2.88 10.74
C LEU A 152 -4.53 3.04 11.44
N VAL A 153 -4.13 2.00 12.16
CA VAL A 153 -2.83 1.92 12.82
C VAL A 153 -2.24 0.55 12.56
N PHE A 154 -1.00 0.53 12.08
CA PHE A 154 -0.23 -0.71 11.91
C PHE A 154 -0.03 -1.40 13.27
N ILE A 155 -0.18 -2.72 13.26
CA ILE A 155 0.11 -3.61 14.39
C ILE A 155 1.06 -4.71 13.93
N GLY A 156 1.65 -5.45 14.87
CA GLY A 156 2.65 -6.49 14.56
C GLY A 156 2.17 -7.62 13.64
N VAL A 157 0.86 -7.75 13.44
CA VAL A 157 0.23 -8.75 12.56
C VAL A 157 -0.38 -8.14 11.29
N THR A 158 -0.13 -6.85 11.02
CA THR A 158 -0.52 -6.19 9.77
C THR A 158 0.23 -6.82 8.60
N VAL A 159 -0.51 -7.16 7.54
CA VAL A 159 0.06 -7.70 6.32
C VAL A 159 -0.16 -6.69 5.21
N VAL A 160 0.92 -6.36 4.51
CA VAL A 160 0.91 -5.48 3.34
C VAL A 160 1.47 -6.25 2.16
N ARG A 161 0.71 -6.32 1.07
CA ARG A 161 1.18 -6.86 -0.22
C ARG A 161 0.97 -5.82 -1.29
N GLU A 162 2.06 -5.47 -1.98
CA GLU A 162 1.99 -4.67 -3.19
C GLU A 162 1.18 -5.45 -4.23
N ALA A 163 0.23 -4.76 -4.87
CA ALA A 163 -0.65 -5.34 -5.86
C ALA A 163 -0.91 -4.29 -6.93
N ASP A 164 -0.97 -4.70 -8.19
CA ASP A 164 -1.16 -3.77 -9.30
C ASP A 164 -2.65 -3.49 -9.51
N LEU A 165 -3.15 -2.41 -8.92
CA LEU A 165 -4.58 -2.05 -8.88
C LEU A 165 -4.79 -0.75 -9.67
N HIS A 166 -4.77 -0.88 -10.99
CA HIS A 166 -4.88 0.25 -11.92
C HIS A 166 -6.22 0.99 -11.80
N GLU A 167 -7.31 0.30 -11.42
CA GLU A 167 -8.63 0.92 -11.27
C GLU A 167 -8.73 1.91 -10.10
N LEU A 168 -7.79 1.90 -9.16
CA LEU A 168 -7.82 2.83 -8.04
C LEU A 168 -7.54 4.25 -8.52
N PRO A 169 -8.25 5.27 -8.00
CA PRO A 169 -8.00 6.65 -8.37
C PRO A 169 -6.67 7.16 -7.82
N PHE A 170 -6.10 8.16 -8.48
CA PHE A 170 -4.94 8.91 -7.97
C PHE A 170 -5.41 9.95 -6.95
N LYS A 171 -4.46 10.61 -6.29
CA LYS A 171 -4.76 11.71 -5.37
C LYS A 171 -5.62 12.77 -6.07
N GLU A 172 -6.80 13.00 -5.54
CA GLU A 172 -7.65 14.14 -5.91
C GLU A 172 -7.42 15.28 -4.91
N PHE A 173 -7.08 16.45 -5.42
CA PHE A 173 -6.95 17.66 -4.61
C PHE A 173 -8.30 18.33 -4.46
N ARG A 174 -8.66 18.68 -3.23
CA ARG A 174 -9.92 19.38 -2.91
C ARG A 174 -9.62 20.82 -2.55
N PHE A 175 -9.26 21.59 -3.57
CA PHE A 175 -8.84 22.97 -3.39
C PHE A 175 -9.96 23.85 -2.85
N VAL A 176 -9.57 24.69 -1.89
CA VAL A 176 -10.43 25.65 -1.23
C VAL A 176 -10.06 27.06 -1.66
N GLU A 177 -11.06 27.88 -1.97
CA GLU A 177 -10.85 29.31 -2.20
C GLU A 177 -10.41 30.00 -0.91
N PHE A 178 -9.41 30.89 -1.00
CA PHE A 178 -8.86 31.61 0.15
C PHE A 178 -9.92 32.32 1.01
N GLY A 179 -10.95 32.90 0.38
CA GLY A 179 -12.05 33.57 1.09
C GLY A 179 -12.87 32.64 1.99
N ASN A 180 -12.83 31.32 1.74
CA ASN A 180 -13.63 30.33 2.44
C ASN A 180 -12.83 29.51 3.47
N VAL A 181 -11.52 29.74 3.62
CA VAL A 181 -10.67 28.99 4.57
C VAL A 181 -11.17 29.07 6.03
N GLY A 182 -11.86 30.15 6.40
CA GLY A 182 -12.47 30.30 7.73
C GLY A 182 -13.75 29.49 7.97
N ASN A 183 -14.35 28.89 6.93
CA ASN A 183 -15.64 28.20 7.01
C ASN A 183 -15.51 26.69 7.29
N PHE A 184 -14.31 26.18 7.52
CA PHE A 184 -14.04 24.75 7.69
C PHE A 184 -14.17 24.30 9.14
N VAL A 185 -14.41 23.00 9.32
CA VAL A 185 -14.41 22.36 10.63
C VAL A 185 -13.01 22.52 11.22
N ALA A 186 -12.93 23.16 12.39
CA ALA A 186 -11.68 23.33 13.11
C ALA A 186 -10.95 21.99 13.27
N GLY A 187 -9.68 21.95 12.87
CA GLY A 187 -8.84 20.76 12.94
C GLY A 187 -8.90 19.83 11.73
N LEU A 188 -9.60 20.14 10.64
CA LEU A 188 -9.48 19.42 9.36
C LEU A 188 -8.48 20.13 8.43
N LEU A 189 -7.56 19.38 7.81
CA LEU A 189 -6.63 19.92 6.81
C LEU A 189 -7.36 20.21 5.48
N VAL A 190 -6.92 21.26 4.78
CA VAL A 190 -7.49 21.70 3.50
C VAL A 190 -6.40 21.87 2.45
N ASP A 191 -6.73 21.59 1.19
CA ASP A 191 -5.83 21.84 0.07
C ASP A 191 -6.01 23.29 -0.41
N ILE A 192 -4.90 23.99 -0.64
CA ILE A 192 -4.89 25.37 -1.12
C ILE A 192 -3.98 25.44 -2.35
N ILE A 193 -4.46 26.12 -3.39
CA ILE A 193 -3.67 26.45 -4.59
C ILE A 193 -3.72 27.95 -4.83
N GLY A 194 -2.58 28.54 -5.19
CA GLY A 194 -2.48 29.97 -5.44
C GLY A 194 -1.15 30.35 -6.07
N VAL A 195 -1.06 31.61 -6.49
CA VAL A 195 0.16 32.19 -7.04
C VAL A 195 1.03 32.69 -5.89
N VAL A 196 2.31 32.31 -5.90
CA VAL A 196 3.29 32.83 -4.95
C VAL A 196 3.68 34.24 -5.39
N ASP A 197 3.25 35.25 -4.62
CA ASP A 197 3.57 36.66 -4.88
C ASP A 197 4.96 37.05 -4.35
N GLN A 198 5.21 36.79 -3.06
CA GLN A 198 6.47 37.12 -2.42
C GLN A 198 6.89 36.06 -1.39
N VAL A 199 8.19 35.71 -1.39
CA VAL A 199 8.81 34.88 -0.35
C VAL A 199 9.73 35.76 0.49
N LEU A 200 9.38 35.97 1.76
CA LEU A 200 10.18 36.77 2.70
C LEU A 200 11.03 35.86 3.58
N PHE A 201 12.35 36.04 3.54
CA PHE A 201 13.27 35.37 4.46
C PHE A 201 13.47 36.25 5.69
N ARG A 202 12.96 35.80 6.85
CA ARG A 202 13.36 36.38 8.13
C ARG A 202 14.59 35.66 8.64
N HIS A 203 15.69 36.40 8.75
CA HIS A 203 16.86 35.95 9.47
C HIS A 203 16.48 35.84 10.96
N VAL A 204 16.44 34.63 11.50
CA VAL A 204 16.29 34.43 12.94
C VAL A 204 17.70 34.49 13.52
N SER A 205 18.03 35.64 14.08
CA SER A 205 19.28 35.89 14.83
C SER A 205 19.27 35.18 16.17
#